data_AF-A0A098LGG0-F1
#
_entry.id   AF-A0A098LGG0-F1
#
_cell.length_a   1.000
_cell.length_b   1.000
_cell.length_c   1.000
_cell.angle_alpha   90.00
_cell.angle_beta   90.00
_cell.angle_gamma   90.00
#
_symmetry.space_group_name_H-M   'P 1'
#
loop_
_entity.id
_entity.type
_entity.pdbx_description
1 polymer ?
#
loop_
_entity_poly.entity_id
_entity_poly.type
_entity_poly.pdbx_seq_one_letter_code
_entity_poly.pdbx_strand_id
1 'polypeptide(L)'
;MEEPYYIENLIQRFIEKLKKNYKNSEEEFGKMINEKLPIVIESISKGTLEEVFKYCFEEENDSRKREKEIVNKVSRNYDLGIKLFEGFMELNAKINSITYNKYFKIFDTFDDHIKLDTLISIHVRACQVANEILVLIKNGYADGAHARWRTLHELSVTFLYLYDSDYEIIHMYNDYEVIELYKKAKEYRNCEEALDLRKLGEDEWKELTQQRDAIILRYGKEFSESYGWTMKDLPKGKRNFKELEKYVGIDNMRVIYAWANESVHAGVSGIRNKLSLKEYESYHFLAGPNDCGFLDPVQYTTASLCQMSEVLLDMEDSMLNKILDELLCFFQNEIVTEFSMVEQKPA
;
A
#
# COMPACT_ATOMS: atom_id res chain seq x y z
N MET A 1 -34.38 -11.67 -4.62
CA MET A 1 -34.30 -11.77 -6.10
C MET A 1 -33.60 -13.10 -6.41
N GLU A 2 -34.34 -14.16 -6.71
CA GLU A 2 -33.79 -15.55 -6.74
C GLU A 2 -33.85 -16.24 -8.12
N GLU A 3 -34.35 -15.60 -9.17
CA GLU A 3 -34.21 -16.12 -10.54
C GLU A 3 -33.06 -15.40 -11.27
N PRO A 4 -32.03 -16.14 -11.76
CA PRO A 4 -31.05 -15.60 -12.69
C PRO A 4 -31.75 -14.96 -13.90
N TYR A 5 -31.24 -13.82 -14.37
CA TYR A 5 -31.78 -13.11 -15.53
C TYR A 5 -33.22 -12.64 -15.37
N TYR A 6 -33.74 -12.47 -14.14
CA TYR A 6 -35.12 -12.04 -13.89
C TYR A 6 -35.54 -10.82 -14.72
N ILE A 7 -34.70 -9.77 -14.75
CA ILE A 7 -34.97 -8.55 -15.52
C ILE A 7 -34.98 -8.83 -17.03
N GLU A 8 -34.00 -9.57 -17.55
CA GLU A 8 -33.96 -9.97 -18.97
C GLU A 8 -35.16 -10.82 -19.35
N ASN A 9 -35.57 -11.77 -18.52
CA ASN A 9 -36.75 -12.60 -18.71
C ASN A 9 -38.03 -11.76 -18.71
N LEU A 10 -38.11 -10.73 -17.87
CA LEU A 10 -39.24 -9.80 -17.81
C LEU A 10 -39.31 -8.95 -19.08
N ILE A 11 -38.17 -8.47 -19.56
CA ILE A 11 -38.03 -7.73 -20.83
C ILE A 11 -38.40 -8.63 -22.02
N GLN A 12 -37.89 -9.87 -22.09
CA GLN A 12 -38.21 -10.80 -23.17
C GLN A 12 -39.70 -11.15 -23.20
N ARG A 13 -40.32 -11.46 -22.05
CA ARG A 13 -41.78 -11.71 -21.96
C ARG A 13 -42.59 -10.49 -22.41
N PHE A 14 -42.12 -9.28 -22.12
CA PHE A 14 -42.76 -8.05 -22.57
C PHE A 14 -42.64 -7.87 -24.09
N ILE A 15 -41.44 -8.08 -24.65
CA ILE A 15 -41.19 -8.02 -26.10
C ILE A 15 -42.03 -9.08 -26.84
N GLU A 16 -42.12 -10.31 -26.33
CA GLU A 16 -42.95 -11.37 -26.92
C GLU A 16 -44.44 -11.03 -26.91
N LYS A 17 -44.95 -10.43 -25.82
CA LYS A 17 -46.33 -9.95 -25.76
C LYS A 17 -46.59 -8.84 -26.77
N LEU A 18 -45.64 -7.91 -26.95
CA LEU A 18 -45.75 -6.87 -27.97
C LEU A 18 -45.72 -7.47 -29.38
N LYS A 19 -44.86 -8.45 -29.63
CA LYS A 19 -44.75 -9.15 -30.92
C LYS A 19 -46.04 -9.87 -31.30
N LYS A 20 -46.68 -10.56 -30.35
CA LYS A 20 -47.97 -11.26 -30.57
C LYS A 20 -49.11 -10.33 -31.01
N ASN A 21 -49.04 -9.06 -30.62
CA ASN A 21 -50.07 -8.06 -30.94
C ASN A 21 -49.70 -7.17 -32.14
N TYR A 22 -48.52 -7.37 -32.75
CA TYR A 22 -48.02 -6.58 -33.87
C TYR A 22 -48.36 -7.26 -35.20
N LYS A 23 -49.03 -6.54 -36.10
CA LYS A 23 -49.62 -7.11 -37.33
C LYS A 23 -48.72 -7.01 -38.57
N ASN A 24 -47.62 -6.28 -38.47
CA ASN A 24 -46.74 -5.98 -39.60
C ASN A 24 -45.53 -6.93 -39.68
N SER A 25 -44.69 -6.73 -40.69
CA SER A 25 -43.50 -7.57 -40.93
C SER A 25 -42.52 -7.53 -39.75
N GLU A 26 -41.71 -8.59 -39.62
CA GLU A 26 -40.71 -8.72 -38.57
C GLU A 26 -39.66 -7.60 -38.61
N GLU A 27 -39.37 -7.10 -39.81
CA GLU A 27 -38.45 -5.98 -40.03
C GLU A 27 -39.01 -4.65 -39.51
N GLU A 28 -40.32 -4.41 -39.67
CA GLU A 28 -41.01 -3.23 -39.13
C GLU A 28 -41.14 -3.30 -37.60
N PHE A 29 -41.37 -4.50 -37.05
CA PHE A 29 -41.37 -4.71 -35.60
C PHE A 29 -39.99 -4.42 -34.99
N GLY A 30 -38.92 -4.89 -35.64
CA GLY A 30 -37.53 -4.61 -35.24
C GLY A 30 -37.22 -3.11 -35.21
N LYS A 31 -37.63 -2.35 -36.25
CA LYS A 31 -37.48 -0.89 -36.27
C LYS A 31 -38.26 -0.21 -35.14
N MET A 32 -39.52 -0.60 -34.94
CA MET A 32 -40.34 -0.04 -33.87
C MET A 32 -39.75 -0.32 -32.47
N ILE A 33 -39.23 -1.52 -32.22
CA ILE A 33 -38.58 -1.86 -30.95
C ILE A 33 -37.30 -1.03 -30.77
N ASN A 34 -36.46 -0.92 -31.80
CA ASN A 34 -35.23 -0.11 -31.72
C ASN A 34 -35.51 1.38 -31.47
N GLU A 35 -36.63 1.91 -31.96
CA GLU A 35 -37.04 3.30 -31.70
C GLU A 35 -37.67 3.48 -30.30
N LYS A 36 -38.53 2.56 -29.87
CA LYS A 36 -39.32 2.72 -28.63
C LYS A 36 -38.64 2.19 -27.38
N LEU A 37 -37.84 1.13 -27.49
CA LEU A 37 -37.19 0.50 -26.33
C LEU A 37 -36.24 1.47 -25.59
N PRO A 38 -35.41 2.29 -26.27
CA PRO A 38 -34.60 3.30 -25.59
C PRO A 38 -35.46 4.31 -24.80
N ILE A 39 -36.59 4.76 -25.35
CA ILE A 39 -37.51 5.71 -24.69
C ILE A 39 -38.14 5.09 -23.44
N VAL A 40 -38.53 3.81 -23.52
CA VAL A 40 -39.08 3.07 -22.37
C VAL A 40 -38.00 2.84 -21.32
N ILE A 41 -36.79 2.45 -21.71
CA ILE A 41 -35.64 2.30 -20.80
C ILE A 41 -35.35 3.63 -20.12
N GLU A 42 -35.33 4.74 -20.86
CA GLU A 42 -35.09 6.07 -20.30
C GLU A 42 -36.17 6.48 -19.29
N SER A 43 -37.45 6.22 -19.61
CA SER A 43 -38.57 6.51 -18.72
C SER A 43 -38.54 5.66 -17.44
N ILE A 44 -38.22 4.36 -17.55
CA ILE A 44 -38.06 3.49 -16.39
C ILE A 44 -36.86 3.94 -15.56
N SER A 45 -35.72 4.19 -16.22
CA SER A 45 -34.49 4.65 -15.58
C SER A 45 -34.72 5.93 -14.80
N LYS A 46 -35.41 6.92 -15.40
CA LYS A 46 -35.79 8.18 -14.73
C LYS A 46 -36.71 7.94 -13.54
N GLY A 47 -37.70 7.06 -13.67
CA GLY A 47 -38.62 6.71 -12.57
C GLY A 47 -37.95 5.96 -11.42
N THR A 48 -36.94 5.13 -11.71
CA THR A 48 -36.15 4.41 -10.71
C THR A 48 -34.96 5.23 -10.18
N LEU A 49 -34.60 6.32 -10.87
CA LEU A 49 -33.42 7.11 -10.55
C LEU A 49 -33.51 7.66 -9.13
N GLU A 50 -34.64 8.25 -8.78
CA GLU A 50 -34.85 8.84 -7.46
C GLU A 50 -34.74 7.81 -6.33
N GLU A 51 -35.26 6.60 -6.53
CA GLU A 51 -35.17 5.50 -5.56
C GLU A 51 -33.74 4.95 -5.42
N VAL A 52 -33.03 4.75 -6.53
CA VAL A 52 -31.63 4.29 -6.53
C VAL A 52 -30.72 5.34 -5.93
N PHE A 53 -30.91 6.63 -6.27
CA PHE A 53 -30.19 7.72 -5.62
C PHE A 53 -30.50 7.75 -4.13
N LYS A 54 -31.77 7.65 -3.74
CA LYS A 54 -32.13 7.60 -2.33
C LYS A 54 -31.43 6.44 -1.61
N TYR A 55 -31.48 5.22 -2.14
CA TYR A 55 -30.80 4.06 -1.55
C TYR A 55 -29.26 4.21 -1.49
N CYS A 56 -28.61 4.66 -2.57
CA CYS A 56 -27.15 4.80 -2.61
C CYS A 56 -26.62 5.94 -1.72
N PHE A 57 -27.38 7.03 -1.62
CA PHE A 57 -26.97 8.25 -0.91
C PHE A 57 -27.54 8.36 0.51
N GLU A 58 -28.47 7.48 0.91
CA GLU A 58 -28.90 7.36 2.31
C GLU A 58 -27.70 7.02 3.22
N GLU A 59 -27.64 7.69 4.38
CA GLU A 59 -26.53 7.53 5.34
C GLU A 59 -26.36 6.09 5.83
N GLU A 60 -27.42 5.27 5.79
CA GLU A 60 -27.40 3.88 6.26
C GLU A 60 -27.76 2.86 5.16
N ASN A 61 -27.11 2.95 4.00
CA ASN A 61 -27.19 1.86 3.01
C ASN A 61 -26.52 0.57 3.52
N ASP A 62 -26.79 -0.55 2.86
CA ASP A 62 -26.35 -1.87 3.34
C ASP A 62 -24.82 -1.98 3.45
N SER A 63 -24.08 -1.35 2.54
CA SER A 63 -22.61 -1.30 2.58
C SER A 63 -22.11 -0.54 3.82
N ARG A 64 -22.63 0.66 4.10
CA ARG A 64 -22.24 1.46 5.26
C ARG A 64 -22.60 0.78 6.58
N LYS A 65 -23.77 0.13 6.64
CA LYS A 65 -24.17 -0.69 7.81
C LYS A 65 -23.18 -1.81 8.06
N ARG A 66 -22.85 -2.59 7.02
CA ARG A 66 -21.86 -3.67 7.11
C ARG A 66 -20.48 -3.17 7.53
N GLU A 67 -19.99 -2.08 6.94
CA GLU A 67 -18.70 -1.48 7.31
C GLU A 67 -18.68 -1.09 8.79
N LYS A 68 -19.72 -0.40 9.27
CA LYS A 68 -19.85 0.00 10.67
C LYS A 68 -19.88 -1.22 11.61
N GLU A 69 -20.59 -2.28 11.23
CA GLU A 69 -20.61 -3.53 11.99
C GLU A 69 -19.22 -4.17 12.09
N ILE A 70 -18.49 -4.26 10.98
CA ILE A 70 -17.13 -4.81 10.95
C ILE A 70 -16.18 -3.96 11.80
N VAL A 71 -16.19 -2.63 11.63
CA VAL A 71 -15.37 -1.71 12.43
C VAL A 71 -15.64 -1.89 13.93
N ASN A 72 -16.91 -2.00 14.32
CA ASN A 72 -17.28 -2.23 15.72
C ASN A 72 -16.79 -3.59 16.24
N LYS A 73 -16.84 -4.64 15.42
CA LYS A 73 -16.31 -5.96 15.79
C LYS A 73 -14.79 -5.90 15.93
N VAL A 74 -14.07 -5.29 14.99
CA VAL A 74 -12.62 -5.12 15.05
C VAL A 74 -12.24 -4.35 16.31
N SER A 75 -12.86 -3.19 16.56
CA SER A 75 -12.61 -2.37 17.73
C SER A 75 -12.91 -3.08 19.05
N ARG A 76 -13.86 -4.02 19.08
CA ARG A 76 -14.17 -4.79 20.29
C ARG A 76 -13.23 -5.97 20.49
N ASN A 77 -12.96 -6.72 19.42
CA ASN A 77 -12.24 -7.98 19.50
C ASN A 77 -10.73 -7.77 19.62
N TYR A 78 -10.19 -6.73 18.97
CA TYR A 78 -8.77 -6.40 18.94
C TYR A 78 -8.42 -5.15 19.77
N ASP A 79 -9.30 -4.70 20.69
CA ASP A 79 -9.13 -3.44 21.44
C ASP A 79 -7.75 -3.32 22.10
N LEU A 80 -7.34 -4.36 22.84
CA LEU A 80 -6.05 -4.37 23.55
C LEU A 80 -4.87 -4.41 22.57
N GLY A 81 -4.91 -5.30 21.57
CA GLY A 81 -3.88 -5.37 20.53
C GLY A 81 -3.71 -4.04 19.76
N ILE A 82 -4.82 -3.36 19.43
CA ILE A 82 -4.81 -2.05 18.77
C ILE A 82 -4.17 -0.99 19.67
N LYS A 83 -4.53 -0.94 20.96
CA LYS A 83 -3.94 0.01 21.92
C LYS A 83 -2.45 -0.23 22.13
N LEU A 84 -2.02 -1.49 22.20
CA LEU A 84 -0.61 -1.85 22.27
C LEU A 84 0.12 -1.40 21.01
N PHE A 85 -0.47 -1.60 19.83
CA PHE A 85 0.11 -1.16 18.56
C PHE A 85 0.21 0.37 18.46
N GLU A 86 -0.79 1.11 18.92
CA GLU A 86 -0.73 2.57 19.06
C GLU A 86 0.41 3.01 19.99
N GLY A 87 0.57 2.35 21.14
CA GLY A 87 1.68 2.60 22.06
C GLY A 87 3.05 2.30 21.45
N PHE A 88 3.16 1.21 20.69
CA PHE A 88 4.37 0.86 19.95
C PHE A 88 4.72 1.91 18.88
N MET A 89 3.74 2.50 18.19
CA MET A 89 3.97 3.61 17.26
C MET A 89 4.49 4.86 17.96
N GLU A 90 3.92 5.22 19.11
CA GLU A 90 4.40 6.36 19.90
C GLU A 90 5.85 6.13 20.36
N LEU A 91 6.18 4.92 20.81
CA LEU A 91 7.55 4.55 21.22
C LEU A 91 8.55 4.74 20.07
N ASN A 92 8.26 4.21 18.87
CA ASN A 92 9.09 4.38 17.68
C ASN A 92 9.26 5.87 17.31
N ALA A 93 8.21 6.68 17.43
CA ALA A 93 8.29 8.12 17.20
C ALA A 93 9.15 8.85 18.24
N LYS A 94 9.16 8.40 19.50
CA LYS A 94 10.07 8.91 20.54
C LYS A 94 11.51 8.52 20.27
N ILE A 95 11.77 7.29 19.86
CA ILE A 95 13.12 6.82 19.50
C ILE A 95 13.71 7.71 18.41
N ASN A 96 12.95 8.02 17.35
CA ASN A 96 13.35 8.99 16.33
C ASN A 96 13.78 10.33 16.94
N SER A 97 12.90 10.90 17.75
CA SER A 97 13.10 12.25 18.32
C SER A 97 14.30 12.29 19.25
N ILE A 98 14.49 11.27 20.09
CA ILE A 98 15.60 11.17 21.04
C ILE A 98 16.92 11.00 20.28
N THR A 99 16.95 10.05 19.34
CA THR A 99 18.13 9.74 18.52
C THR A 99 18.56 10.96 17.73
N TYR A 100 17.65 11.55 16.93
CA TYR A 100 17.97 12.70 16.10
C TYR A 100 18.46 13.90 16.92
N ASN A 101 17.73 14.30 17.97
CA ASN A 101 18.10 15.45 18.79
C ASN A 101 19.45 15.30 19.50
N LYS A 102 19.86 14.06 19.78
CA LYS A 102 21.14 13.75 20.37
C LYS A 102 22.25 13.78 19.32
N TYR A 103 22.15 12.91 18.31
CA TYR A 103 23.20 12.74 17.31
C TYR A 103 23.44 14.00 16.48
N PHE A 104 22.38 14.77 16.19
CA PHE A 104 22.52 16.06 15.53
C PHE A 104 23.35 17.08 16.32
N LYS A 105 23.46 16.94 17.65
CA LYS A 105 24.29 17.85 18.47
C LYS A 105 25.73 17.38 18.65
N ILE A 106 25.99 16.09 18.47
CA ILE A 106 27.32 15.50 18.70
C ILE A 106 28.08 15.20 17.41
N PHE A 107 27.38 15.14 16.28
CA PHE A 107 28.01 15.05 14.97
C PHE A 107 28.53 16.42 14.56
N ASP A 108 29.77 16.41 14.05
CA ASP A 108 30.54 17.61 13.72
C ASP A 108 30.82 17.74 12.22
N THR A 109 30.51 16.71 11.43
CA THR A 109 30.78 16.68 10.00
C THR A 109 29.50 16.71 9.17
N PHE A 110 29.60 17.28 7.96
CA PHE A 110 28.51 17.25 7.00
C PHE A 110 28.09 15.81 6.65
N ASP A 111 29.06 14.90 6.53
CA ASP A 111 28.84 13.49 6.18
C ASP A 111 28.08 12.72 7.28
N ASP A 112 28.36 13.03 8.54
CA ASP A 112 27.60 12.48 9.66
C ASP A 112 26.15 12.98 9.67
N HIS A 113 25.94 14.29 9.45
CA HIS A 113 24.61 14.87 9.42
C HIS A 113 23.77 14.33 8.25
N ILE A 114 24.32 14.26 7.03
CA ILE A 114 23.56 13.74 5.88
C ILE A 114 23.19 12.27 6.07
N LYS A 115 24.07 11.45 6.67
CA LYS A 115 23.77 10.06 6.99
C LYS A 115 22.67 9.97 8.05
N LEU A 116 22.76 10.75 9.13
CA LEU A 116 21.72 10.82 10.16
C LEU A 116 20.37 11.24 9.58
N ASP A 117 20.34 12.32 8.80
CA ASP A 117 19.13 12.86 8.17
C ASP A 117 18.48 11.82 7.26
N THR A 118 19.29 11.11 6.47
CA THR A 118 18.82 10.05 5.56
C THR A 118 18.17 8.91 6.34
N LEU A 119 18.87 8.38 7.35
CA LEU A 119 18.40 7.24 8.15
C LEU A 119 17.13 7.58 8.94
N ILE A 120 17.12 8.74 9.61
CA ILE A 120 15.96 9.19 10.37
C ILE A 120 14.77 9.48 9.45
N SER A 121 14.99 10.04 8.26
CA SER A 121 13.91 10.26 7.29
C SER A 121 13.26 8.94 6.83
N ILE A 122 14.07 7.90 6.59
CA ILE A 122 13.55 6.58 6.24
C ILE A 122 12.77 5.96 7.41
N HIS A 123 13.29 6.04 8.63
CA HIS A 123 12.60 5.53 9.83
C HIS A 123 11.30 6.28 10.13
N VAL A 124 11.26 7.60 9.96
CA VAL A 124 10.04 8.41 10.08
C VAL A 124 9.01 8.00 9.02
N ARG A 125 9.44 7.78 7.77
CA ARG A 125 8.55 7.29 6.72
C ARG A 125 8.04 5.88 7.02
N ALA A 126 8.87 5.01 7.60
CA ALA A 126 8.47 3.68 8.07
C ALA A 126 7.38 3.78 9.16
N CYS A 127 7.56 4.67 10.14
CA CYS A 127 6.53 4.95 11.15
C CYS A 127 5.22 5.44 10.52
N GLN A 128 5.29 6.28 9.49
CA GLN A 128 4.10 6.75 8.77
C GLN A 128 3.38 5.59 8.07
N VAL A 129 4.10 4.72 7.37
CA VAL A 129 3.52 3.53 6.72
C VAL A 129 2.89 2.59 7.74
N ALA A 130 3.52 2.39 8.91
CA ALA A 130 2.93 1.59 9.98
C ALA A 130 1.63 2.20 10.55
N ASN A 131 1.53 3.53 10.61
CA ASN A 131 0.26 4.20 10.94
C ASN A 131 -0.81 3.99 9.85
N GLU A 132 -0.44 4.02 8.55
CA GLU A 132 -1.35 3.67 7.44
C GLU A 132 -1.87 2.22 7.59
N ILE A 133 -0.99 1.29 7.96
CA ILE A 133 -1.32 -0.12 8.25
C ILE A 133 -2.31 -0.23 9.41
N LEU A 134 -2.07 0.48 10.51
CA LEU A 134 -2.97 0.51 11.65
C LEU A 134 -4.37 1.02 11.28
N VAL A 135 -4.45 2.09 10.47
CA VAL A 135 -5.74 2.60 9.98
C VAL A 135 -6.47 1.54 9.16
N LEU A 136 -5.78 0.82 8.28
CA LEU A 136 -6.38 -0.25 7.48
C LEU A 136 -6.88 -1.40 8.35
N ILE A 137 -6.11 -1.81 9.37
CA ILE A 137 -6.52 -2.83 10.34
C ILE A 137 -7.78 -2.39 11.10
N LYS A 138 -7.80 -1.17 11.66
CA LYS A 138 -8.96 -0.63 12.41
C LYS A 138 -10.23 -0.57 11.56
N ASN A 139 -10.09 -0.52 10.24
CA ASN A 139 -11.20 -0.48 9.29
C ASN A 139 -11.50 -1.82 8.61
N GLY A 140 -10.84 -2.91 9.01
CA GLY A 140 -11.13 -4.26 8.51
C GLY A 140 -10.52 -4.60 7.14
N TYR A 141 -9.41 -3.95 6.76
CA TYR A 141 -8.73 -4.15 5.48
C TYR A 141 -7.37 -4.85 5.65
N ALA A 142 -7.38 -6.13 6.04
CA ALA A 142 -6.16 -6.91 6.26
C ALA A 142 -5.27 -7.03 5.02
N ASP A 143 -5.85 -7.33 3.86
CA ASP A 143 -5.10 -7.46 2.60
C ASP A 143 -4.42 -6.14 2.18
N GLY A 144 -5.13 -5.02 2.40
CA GLY A 144 -4.57 -3.69 2.17
C GLY A 144 -3.44 -3.37 3.15
N ALA A 145 -3.60 -3.76 4.42
CA ALA A 145 -2.58 -3.61 5.45
C ALA A 145 -1.31 -4.41 5.10
N HIS A 146 -1.45 -5.67 4.68
CA HIS A 146 -0.31 -6.48 4.25
C HIS A 146 0.37 -5.90 3.00
N ALA A 147 -0.41 -5.41 2.03
CA ALA A 147 0.13 -4.71 0.88
C ALA A 147 0.92 -3.44 1.25
N ARG A 148 0.52 -2.70 2.30
CA ARG A 148 1.28 -1.56 2.82
C ARG A 148 2.56 -1.99 3.53
N TRP A 149 2.53 -3.14 4.22
CA TRP A 149 3.75 -3.70 4.83
C TRP A 149 4.85 -3.96 3.78
N ARG A 150 4.51 -4.28 2.52
CA ARG A 150 5.51 -4.36 1.42
C ARG A 150 6.39 -3.11 1.33
N THR A 151 5.79 -1.93 1.43
CA THR A 151 6.51 -0.65 1.41
C THR A 151 7.35 -0.48 2.67
N LEU A 152 6.83 -0.86 3.84
CA LEU A 152 7.59 -0.83 5.08
C LEU A 152 8.82 -1.73 5.04
N HIS A 153 8.69 -2.94 4.47
CA HIS A 153 9.80 -3.85 4.26
C HIS A 153 10.86 -3.28 3.30
N GLU A 154 10.44 -2.61 2.22
CA GLU A 154 11.37 -1.89 1.33
C GLU A 154 12.14 -0.79 2.05
N LEU A 155 11.47 -0.03 2.92
CA LEU A 155 12.09 1.00 3.75
C LEU A 155 13.06 0.38 4.76
N SER A 156 12.69 -0.72 5.41
CA SER A 156 13.54 -1.44 6.36
C SER A 156 14.82 -1.98 5.72
N VAL A 157 14.72 -2.70 4.60
CA VAL A 157 15.88 -3.18 3.83
C VAL A 157 16.80 -2.03 3.40
N THR A 158 16.22 -0.93 2.90
CA THR A 158 16.98 0.24 2.46
C THR A 158 17.69 0.91 3.64
N PHE A 159 17.00 1.05 4.77
CA PHE A 159 17.56 1.60 6.01
C PHE A 159 18.75 0.78 6.50
N LEU A 160 18.61 -0.55 6.59
CA LEU A 160 19.67 -1.45 7.04
C LEU A 160 20.90 -1.36 6.12
N TYR A 161 20.67 -1.35 4.80
CA TYR A 161 21.75 -1.22 3.84
C TYR A 161 22.52 0.10 4.02
N LEU A 162 21.80 1.22 4.13
CA LEU A 162 22.41 2.54 4.29
C LEU A 162 23.07 2.73 5.66
N TYR A 163 22.56 2.08 6.71
CA TYR A 163 23.16 2.15 8.04
C TYR A 163 24.59 1.61 8.04
N ASP A 164 24.82 0.46 7.39
CA ASP A 164 26.14 -0.17 7.29
C ASP A 164 27.03 0.40 6.15
N SER A 165 26.47 1.29 5.32
CA SER A 165 27.17 1.86 4.16
C SER A 165 28.15 2.98 4.53
N ASP A 166 29.16 3.17 3.67
CA ASP A 166 30.05 4.33 3.74
C ASP A 166 29.34 5.64 3.31
N TYR A 167 29.95 6.79 3.63
CA TYR A 167 29.37 8.09 3.27
C TYR A 167 29.21 8.28 1.75
N GLU A 168 30.05 7.63 0.93
CA GLU A 168 29.95 7.77 -0.52
C GLU A 168 28.66 7.14 -1.05
N ILE A 169 28.25 5.99 -0.52
CA ILE A 169 26.95 5.38 -0.82
C ILE A 169 25.79 6.23 -0.31
N ILE A 170 25.92 6.89 0.86
CA ILE A 170 24.90 7.84 1.34
C ILE A 170 24.73 8.99 0.36
N HIS A 171 25.83 9.58 -0.14
CA HIS A 171 25.79 10.62 -1.17
C HIS A 171 25.17 10.10 -2.46
N MET A 172 25.55 8.91 -2.89
CA MET A 172 24.98 8.26 -4.08
C MET A 172 23.48 8.00 -3.94
N TYR A 173 22.99 7.59 -2.78
CA TYR A 173 21.55 7.39 -2.53
C TYR A 173 20.78 8.70 -2.64
N ASN A 174 21.28 9.78 -2.02
CA ASN A 174 20.64 11.10 -2.09
C ASN A 174 20.71 11.70 -3.51
N ASP A 175 21.87 11.64 -4.17
CA ASP A 175 22.05 12.14 -5.54
C ASP A 175 21.21 11.37 -6.58
N TYR A 176 20.77 10.16 -6.24
CA TYR A 176 19.93 9.35 -7.13
C TYR A 176 18.53 9.95 -7.35
N GLU A 177 18.08 10.86 -6.48
CA GLU A 177 16.85 11.65 -6.69
C GLU A 177 16.84 12.31 -8.08
N VAL A 178 17.98 12.85 -8.53
CA VAL A 178 18.11 13.49 -9.85
C VAL A 178 17.77 12.53 -10.99
N ILE A 179 18.19 11.26 -10.86
CA ILE A 179 17.89 10.22 -11.84
C ILE A 179 16.39 9.89 -11.83
N GLU A 180 15.77 9.80 -10.66
CA GLU A 180 14.34 9.55 -10.54
C GLU A 180 13.50 10.70 -11.10
N LEU A 181 13.83 11.94 -10.76
CA LEU A 181 13.16 13.14 -11.26
C LEU A 181 13.27 13.23 -12.78
N TYR A 182 14.45 12.97 -13.35
CA TYR A 182 14.62 12.94 -14.80
C TYR A 182 13.74 11.87 -15.46
N LYS A 183 13.69 10.64 -14.90
CA LYS A 183 12.83 9.56 -15.42
C LYS A 183 11.36 9.93 -15.35
N LYS A 184 10.89 10.51 -14.22
CA LYS A 184 9.51 10.99 -14.05
C LYS A 184 9.17 12.09 -15.06
N ALA A 185 10.05 13.08 -15.23
CA ALA A 185 9.86 14.17 -16.20
C ALA A 185 9.82 13.67 -17.65
N LYS A 186 10.62 12.65 -17.98
CA LYS A 186 10.58 12.01 -19.30
C LYS A 186 9.24 11.32 -19.55
N GLU A 187 8.75 10.54 -18.60
CA GLU A 187 7.42 9.89 -18.72
C GLU A 187 6.29 10.93 -18.78
N TYR A 188 6.37 11.98 -17.96
CA TYR A 188 5.45 13.11 -18.00
C TYR A 188 5.39 13.74 -19.40
N ARG A 189 6.54 14.05 -20.00
CA ARG A 189 6.60 14.63 -21.35
C ARG A 189 6.04 13.69 -22.43
N ASN A 190 6.12 12.38 -22.23
CA ASN A 190 5.55 11.41 -23.16
C ASN A 190 4.01 11.37 -23.12
N CYS A 191 3.39 11.76 -22.00
CA CYS A 191 1.95 11.68 -21.80
C CYS A 191 1.23 13.02 -21.65
N GLU A 192 1.96 14.15 -21.56
CA GLU A 192 1.38 15.48 -21.27
C GLU A 192 0.26 15.88 -22.25
N GLU A 193 0.41 15.58 -23.54
CA GLU A 193 -0.61 15.89 -24.54
C GLU A 193 -1.81 14.94 -24.44
N ALA A 194 -1.56 13.64 -24.22
CA ALA A 194 -2.61 12.64 -24.11
C ALA A 194 -3.46 12.79 -22.83
N LEU A 195 -2.88 13.37 -21.78
CA LEU A 195 -3.52 13.60 -20.47
C LEU A 195 -3.99 15.05 -20.27
N ASP A 196 -3.87 15.92 -21.28
CA ASP A 196 -4.19 17.36 -21.20
C ASP A 196 -3.52 18.06 -20.01
N LEU A 197 -2.24 17.76 -19.78
CA LEU A 197 -1.43 18.35 -18.72
C LEU A 197 -0.68 19.59 -19.22
N ARG A 198 -0.24 20.45 -18.29
CA ARG A 198 0.64 21.57 -18.61
C ARG A 198 1.93 21.05 -19.25
N LYS A 199 2.32 21.60 -20.39
CA LYS A 199 3.59 21.26 -21.04
C LYS A 199 4.78 21.59 -20.14
N LEU A 200 5.70 20.64 -20.05
CA LEU A 200 6.99 20.86 -19.37
C LEU A 200 7.81 21.89 -20.17
N GLY A 201 8.32 22.92 -19.50
CA GLY A 201 9.09 23.97 -20.16
C GLY A 201 10.42 23.45 -20.71
N GLU A 202 10.89 24.00 -21.83
CA GLU A 202 12.21 23.62 -22.38
C GLU A 202 13.37 23.97 -21.44
N ASP A 203 13.24 25.05 -20.68
CA ASP A 203 14.25 25.42 -19.67
C ASP A 203 14.29 24.41 -18.51
N GLU A 204 13.12 24.02 -17.98
CA GLU A 204 12.98 23.00 -16.93
C GLU A 204 13.55 21.64 -17.41
N TRP A 205 13.22 21.24 -18.64
CA TRP A 205 13.75 20.03 -19.25
C TRP A 205 15.27 20.06 -19.41
N LYS A 206 15.81 21.20 -19.87
CA LYS A 206 17.24 21.41 -20.06
C LYS A 206 17.97 21.34 -18.72
N GLU A 207 17.43 21.97 -17.69
CA GLU A 207 17.99 21.92 -16.33
C GLU A 207 18.06 20.48 -15.79
N LEU A 208 16.95 19.74 -15.84
CA LEU A 208 16.91 18.33 -15.41
C LEU A 208 17.90 17.45 -16.20
N THR A 209 18.02 17.70 -17.50
CA THR A 209 18.97 16.99 -18.36
C THR A 209 20.42 17.28 -17.96
N GLN A 210 20.74 18.55 -17.67
CA GLN A 210 22.08 18.96 -17.22
C GLN A 210 22.43 18.37 -15.86
N GLN A 211 21.50 18.40 -14.90
CA GLN A 211 21.71 17.82 -13.57
C GLN A 211 21.97 16.31 -13.68
N ARG A 212 21.17 15.59 -14.47
CA ARG A 212 21.38 14.16 -14.76
C ARG A 212 22.77 13.91 -15.36
N ASP A 213 23.15 14.67 -16.38
CA ASP A 213 24.43 14.48 -17.06
C ASP A 213 25.63 14.75 -16.15
N ALA A 214 25.53 15.74 -15.25
CA ALA A 214 26.54 16.02 -14.24
C ALA A 214 26.71 14.84 -13.26
N ILE A 215 25.61 14.27 -12.77
CA ILE A 215 25.65 13.13 -11.85
C ILE A 215 26.16 11.84 -12.55
N ILE A 216 25.77 11.61 -13.81
CA ILE A 216 26.31 10.50 -14.61
C ILE A 216 27.81 10.69 -14.89
N LEU A 217 28.28 11.92 -15.11
CA LEU A 217 29.70 12.21 -15.26
C LEU A 217 30.47 11.94 -13.96
N ARG A 218 29.86 12.23 -12.80
CA ARG A 218 30.44 12.01 -11.47
C ARG A 218 30.58 10.52 -11.12
N TYR A 219 29.51 9.74 -11.22
CA TYR A 219 29.48 8.33 -10.75
C TYR A 219 29.63 7.29 -11.87
N GLY A 220 29.48 7.70 -13.13
CA GLY A 220 29.53 6.83 -14.30
C GLY A 220 28.15 6.44 -14.83
N LYS A 221 28.14 5.88 -16.05
CA LYS A 221 26.92 5.56 -16.81
C LYS A 221 25.96 4.62 -16.08
N GLU A 222 26.50 3.67 -15.33
CA GLU A 222 25.71 2.66 -14.62
C GLU A 222 24.86 3.24 -13.48
N PHE A 223 25.21 4.43 -12.98
CA PHE A 223 24.42 5.10 -11.96
C PHE A 223 23.01 5.47 -12.44
N SER A 224 22.80 5.61 -13.75
CA SER A 224 21.47 5.88 -14.32
C SER A 224 20.53 4.67 -14.35
N GLU A 225 21.05 3.46 -14.15
CA GLU A 225 20.27 2.22 -14.10
C GLU A 225 19.47 2.11 -12.79
N SER A 226 18.48 1.21 -12.76
CA SER A 226 17.74 0.93 -11.52
C SER A 226 18.68 0.51 -10.39
N TYR A 227 18.50 1.08 -9.20
CA TYR A 227 19.38 0.87 -8.04
C TYR A 227 20.86 1.23 -8.34
N GLY A 228 21.11 2.17 -9.25
CA GLY A 228 22.46 2.60 -9.60
C GLY A 228 23.29 3.10 -8.42
N TRP A 229 22.65 3.62 -7.37
CA TRP A 229 23.30 4.04 -6.12
C TRP A 229 23.93 2.89 -5.31
N THR A 230 23.59 1.63 -5.60
CA THR A 230 24.17 0.44 -4.96
C THR A 230 25.37 -0.13 -5.71
N MET A 231 25.83 0.54 -6.77
CA MET A 231 26.76 -0.05 -7.76
C MET A 231 28.15 -0.40 -7.25
N LYS A 232 28.53 0.09 -6.06
CA LYS A 232 29.79 -0.23 -5.39
C LYS A 232 29.78 -1.61 -4.75
N ASP A 233 28.64 -1.99 -4.17
CA ASP A 233 28.52 -3.25 -3.43
C ASP A 233 27.82 -4.34 -4.25
N LEU A 234 26.89 -3.93 -5.13
CA LEU A 234 26.09 -4.88 -5.90
C LEU A 234 26.59 -5.02 -7.35
N PRO A 235 26.72 -6.26 -7.84
CA PRO A 235 27.26 -6.53 -9.17
C PRO A 235 26.32 -6.05 -10.28
N LYS A 236 26.92 -5.61 -11.38
CA LYS A 236 26.20 -5.20 -12.58
C LYS A 236 25.20 -6.27 -13.04
N GLY A 237 24.01 -5.82 -13.46
CA GLY A 237 22.94 -6.70 -13.93
C GLY A 237 22.15 -7.42 -12.82
N LYS A 238 22.57 -7.30 -11.56
CA LYS A 238 21.81 -7.82 -10.42
C LYS A 238 21.36 -6.74 -9.42
N ARG A 239 21.54 -5.46 -9.73
CA ARG A 239 21.10 -4.35 -8.86
C ARG A 239 19.58 -4.27 -8.83
N ASN A 240 18.99 -4.87 -7.81
CA ASN A 240 17.55 -4.91 -7.60
C ASN A 240 17.27 -5.17 -6.12
N PHE A 241 16.00 -5.01 -5.72
CA PHE A 241 15.57 -5.20 -4.34
C PHE A 241 15.93 -6.59 -3.76
N LYS A 242 15.95 -7.64 -4.58
CA LYS A 242 16.27 -9.00 -4.13
C LYS A 242 17.71 -9.16 -3.72
N GLU A 243 18.63 -8.57 -4.46
CA GLU A 243 20.02 -8.58 -4.03
C GLU A 243 20.24 -7.67 -2.82
N LEU A 244 19.48 -6.58 -2.65
CA LEU A 244 19.54 -5.78 -1.44
C LEU A 244 19.08 -6.56 -0.20
N GLU A 245 17.94 -7.23 -0.24
CA GLU A 245 17.48 -8.09 0.87
C GLU A 245 18.52 -9.14 1.26
N LYS A 246 19.15 -9.76 0.25
CA LYS A 246 20.21 -10.73 0.49
C LYS A 246 21.45 -10.09 1.10
N TYR A 247 21.79 -8.88 0.67
CA TYR A 247 22.94 -8.14 1.19
C TYR A 247 22.79 -7.83 2.67
N VAL A 248 21.59 -7.39 3.09
CA VAL A 248 21.29 -7.09 4.50
C VAL A 248 20.85 -8.31 5.33
N GLY A 249 20.86 -9.51 4.74
CA GLY A 249 20.62 -10.77 5.46
C GLY A 249 19.17 -11.06 5.86
N ILE A 250 18.18 -10.44 5.20
CA ILE A 250 16.74 -10.65 5.46
C ILE A 250 15.97 -11.22 4.26
N ASP A 251 16.67 -11.94 3.38
CA ASP A 251 16.09 -12.61 2.21
C ASP A 251 15.15 -13.78 2.56
N ASN A 252 15.15 -14.25 3.81
CA ASN A 252 14.13 -15.14 4.34
C ASN A 252 12.72 -14.55 4.27
N MET A 253 12.59 -13.21 4.34
CA MET A 253 11.30 -12.51 4.24
C MET A 253 10.76 -12.39 2.82
N ARG A 254 11.54 -12.81 1.80
CA ARG A 254 11.13 -12.73 0.39
C ARG A 254 9.81 -13.45 0.10
N VAL A 255 9.54 -14.56 0.78
CA VAL A 255 8.28 -15.29 0.62
C VAL A 255 7.08 -14.47 1.11
N ILE A 256 7.22 -13.81 2.26
CA ILE A 256 6.20 -12.94 2.84
C ILE A 256 6.01 -11.70 1.96
N TYR A 257 7.11 -11.09 1.50
CA TYR A 257 7.08 -9.98 0.55
C TYR A 257 6.32 -10.35 -0.74
N ALA A 258 6.52 -11.57 -1.26
CA ALA A 258 5.81 -12.05 -2.43
C ALA A 258 4.29 -12.19 -2.17
N TRP A 259 3.89 -12.71 -1.00
CA TRP A 259 2.48 -12.83 -0.61
C TRP A 259 1.81 -11.46 -0.44
N ALA A 260 2.49 -10.52 0.23
CA ALA A 260 2.01 -9.14 0.36
C ALA A 260 1.79 -8.47 -1.02
N ASN A 261 2.60 -8.83 -2.00
CA ASN A 261 2.51 -8.32 -3.37
C ASN A 261 1.31 -8.89 -4.15
N GLU A 262 0.78 -10.06 -3.76
CA GLU A 262 -0.38 -10.66 -4.43
C GLU A 262 -1.63 -9.78 -4.28
N SER A 263 -1.81 -9.14 -3.11
CA SER A 263 -2.93 -8.24 -2.83
C SER A 263 -2.89 -6.93 -3.63
N VAL A 264 -1.76 -6.61 -4.29
CA VAL A 264 -1.57 -5.41 -5.10
C VAL A 264 -1.76 -5.69 -6.59
N HIS A 265 -1.33 -6.85 -7.07
CA HIS A 265 -1.38 -7.19 -8.50
C HIS A 265 -2.70 -7.86 -8.90
N ALA A 266 -3.13 -7.62 -10.15
CA ALA A 266 -4.29 -8.28 -10.76
C ALA A 266 -4.04 -9.76 -11.12
N GLY A 267 -3.14 -10.44 -10.40
CA GLY A 267 -2.85 -11.86 -10.58
C GLY A 267 -3.96 -12.74 -10.01
N VAL A 268 -4.18 -13.90 -10.62
CA VAL A 268 -5.25 -14.84 -10.19
C VAL A 268 -5.09 -15.28 -8.74
N SER A 269 -3.85 -15.39 -8.23
CA SER A 269 -3.58 -15.74 -6.83
C SER A 269 -4.15 -14.69 -5.86
N GLY A 270 -3.83 -13.40 -6.07
CA GLY A 270 -4.32 -12.30 -5.23
C GLY A 270 -5.83 -12.05 -5.32
N ILE A 271 -6.49 -12.55 -6.37
CA ILE A 271 -7.95 -12.54 -6.46
C ILE A 271 -8.58 -13.62 -5.58
N ARG A 272 -7.92 -14.79 -5.45
CA ARG A 272 -8.48 -15.97 -4.77
C ARG A 272 -8.03 -16.12 -3.32
N ASN A 273 -6.81 -15.73 -3.00
CA ASN A 273 -6.23 -15.84 -1.67
C ASN A 273 -6.35 -14.48 -0.99
N LYS A 274 -7.14 -14.41 0.08
CA LYS A 274 -7.36 -13.20 0.88
C LYS A 274 -7.11 -13.50 2.34
N LEU A 275 -6.32 -12.67 3.00
CA LEU A 275 -6.18 -12.69 4.46
C LEU A 275 -7.52 -12.39 5.13
N SER A 276 -8.32 -11.51 4.52
CA SER A 276 -9.62 -11.09 5.05
C SER A 276 -10.73 -12.13 4.84
N LEU A 277 -10.43 -13.39 4.55
CA LEU A 277 -11.40 -14.49 4.40
C LEU A 277 -10.94 -15.69 5.23
N LYS A 278 -11.86 -16.25 6.02
CA LYS A 278 -11.60 -17.52 6.71
C LYS A 278 -11.59 -18.68 5.70
N GLU A 279 -11.00 -19.82 6.05
CA GLU A 279 -10.88 -20.97 5.14
C GLU A 279 -12.23 -21.41 4.53
N TYR A 280 -13.29 -21.41 5.35
CA TYR A 280 -14.64 -21.75 4.91
C TYR A 280 -15.30 -20.68 4.02
N GLU A 281 -14.71 -19.48 3.92
CA GLU A 281 -15.15 -18.35 3.11
C GLU A 281 -14.30 -18.16 1.84
N SER A 282 -13.35 -19.05 1.57
CA SER A 282 -12.38 -18.96 0.46
C SER A 282 -12.98 -18.84 -0.94
N TYR A 283 -14.28 -19.13 -1.10
CA TYR A 283 -15.02 -18.98 -2.36
C TYR A 283 -15.97 -17.77 -2.39
N HIS A 284 -16.02 -16.97 -1.33
CA HIS A 284 -16.85 -15.76 -1.26
C HIS A 284 -16.16 -14.58 -1.97
N PHE A 285 -16.96 -13.77 -2.67
CA PHE A 285 -16.49 -12.50 -3.21
C PHE A 285 -16.49 -11.43 -2.11
N LEU A 286 -15.30 -10.91 -1.81
CA LEU A 286 -15.13 -9.85 -0.83
C LEU A 286 -14.91 -8.49 -1.51
N ALA A 287 -15.91 -7.61 -1.38
CA ALA A 287 -15.87 -6.25 -1.94
C ALA A 287 -15.64 -5.14 -0.90
N GLY A 288 -15.66 -5.49 0.40
CA GLY A 288 -15.56 -4.56 1.51
C GLY A 288 -14.77 -5.16 2.68
N PRO A 289 -14.80 -4.54 3.87
CA PRO A 289 -13.98 -4.97 4.98
C PRO A 289 -14.46 -6.30 5.59
N ASN A 290 -13.56 -6.94 6.35
CA ASN A 290 -13.88 -8.10 7.19
C ASN A 290 -13.18 -8.00 8.56
N ASP A 291 -13.48 -8.93 9.48
CA ASP A 291 -13.04 -8.89 10.89
C ASP A 291 -11.89 -9.85 11.24
N CYS A 292 -11.10 -10.29 10.24
CA CYS A 292 -10.00 -11.24 10.40
C CYS A 292 -8.80 -10.97 9.47
N GLY A 293 -7.69 -11.68 9.71
CA GLY A 293 -6.49 -11.68 8.85
C GLY A 293 -5.45 -10.62 9.22
N PHE A 294 -5.51 -10.07 10.42
CA PHE A 294 -4.66 -8.95 10.84
C PHE A 294 -3.33 -9.39 11.45
N LEU A 295 -3.19 -10.65 11.88
CA LEU A 295 -1.96 -11.14 12.51
C LEU A 295 -0.73 -10.94 11.61
N ASP A 296 -0.80 -11.36 10.35
CA ASP A 296 0.28 -11.19 9.37
C ASP A 296 0.70 -9.73 9.19
N PRO A 297 -0.19 -8.80 8.79
CA PRO A 297 0.15 -7.39 8.70
C PRO A 297 0.81 -6.83 9.96
N VAL A 298 0.29 -7.19 11.14
CA VAL A 298 0.76 -6.68 12.42
C VAL A 298 2.14 -7.22 12.77
N GLN A 299 2.33 -8.55 12.72
CA GLN A 299 3.58 -9.19 13.13
C GLN A 299 4.77 -8.72 12.29
N TYR A 300 4.58 -8.58 10.99
CA TYR A 300 5.66 -8.17 10.11
C TYR A 300 5.90 -6.66 10.20
N THR A 301 4.86 -5.86 10.46
CA THR A 301 5.02 -4.42 10.71
C THR A 301 5.81 -4.14 11.97
N THR A 302 5.45 -4.80 13.08
CA THR A 302 6.16 -4.64 14.34
C THR A 302 7.60 -5.16 14.23
N ALA A 303 7.82 -6.30 13.56
CA ALA A 303 9.16 -6.82 13.32
C ALA A 303 10.04 -5.86 12.50
N SER A 304 9.55 -5.33 11.39
CA SER A 304 10.31 -4.39 10.55
C SER A 304 10.67 -3.11 11.31
N LEU A 305 9.77 -2.59 12.15
CA LEU A 305 10.04 -1.38 12.95
C LEU A 305 10.95 -1.64 14.15
N CYS A 306 10.79 -2.77 14.86
CA CYS A 306 11.71 -3.17 15.93
C CYS A 306 13.13 -3.23 15.38
N GLN A 307 13.34 -3.93 14.26
CA GLN A 307 14.67 -4.07 13.66
C GLN A 307 15.31 -2.73 13.31
N MET A 308 14.55 -1.79 12.75
CA MET A 308 15.11 -0.48 12.42
C MET A 308 15.37 0.37 13.68
N SER A 309 14.50 0.29 14.68
CA SER A 309 14.66 1.02 15.95
C SER A 309 15.83 0.47 16.79
N GLU A 310 15.98 -0.85 16.86
CA GLU A 310 17.11 -1.55 17.48
C GLU A 310 18.44 -1.00 16.94
N VAL A 311 18.57 -0.91 15.62
CA VAL A 311 19.76 -0.36 14.95
C VAL A 311 20.04 1.10 15.36
N LEU A 312 19.01 1.94 15.51
CA LEU A 312 19.18 3.31 15.99
C LEU A 312 19.60 3.37 17.47
N LEU A 313 19.04 2.48 18.30
CA LEU A 313 19.33 2.40 19.72
C LEU A 313 20.74 1.86 19.98
N ASP A 314 21.24 0.98 19.11
CA ASP A 314 22.58 0.38 19.17
C ASP A 314 23.71 1.35 18.76
N MET A 315 23.38 2.55 18.26
CA MET A 315 24.37 3.59 17.99
C MET A 315 25.12 4.06 19.25
N GLU A 316 24.64 3.73 20.45
CA GLU A 316 25.33 3.99 21.73
C GLU A 316 24.94 2.96 22.79
N ASP A 317 25.96 2.53 23.56
CA ASP A 317 25.75 1.77 24.79
C ASP A 317 25.21 2.66 25.92
N SER A 318 23.88 2.79 25.98
CA SER A 318 23.15 3.61 26.95
C SER A 318 22.13 2.76 27.72
N MET A 319 22.04 2.95 29.04
CA MET A 319 21.01 2.27 29.86
C MET A 319 19.59 2.64 29.40
N LEU A 320 19.37 3.89 28.95
CA LEU A 320 18.08 4.28 28.41
C LEU A 320 17.79 3.52 27.11
N ASN A 321 18.77 3.37 26.22
CA ASN A 321 18.59 2.68 24.94
C ASN A 321 18.24 1.20 25.16
N LYS A 322 18.93 0.53 26.09
CA LYS A 322 18.61 -0.85 26.50
C LYS A 322 17.19 -0.99 27.06
N ILE A 323 16.73 -0.01 27.85
CA ILE A 323 15.35 -0.01 28.36
C ILE A 323 14.34 0.17 27.21
N LEU A 324 14.62 1.08 26.27
CA LEU A 324 13.75 1.30 25.11
C LEU A 324 13.67 0.05 24.23
N ASP A 325 14.79 -0.66 24.08
CA ASP A 325 14.89 -1.91 23.33
C ASP A 325 14.04 -3.03 23.95
N GLU A 326 14.18 -3.26 25.26
CA GLU A 326 13.34 -4.20 26.01
C GLU A 326 11.84 -3.85 25.91
N LEU A 327 11.50 -2.56 25.89
CA LEU A 327 10.12 -2.12 25.69
C LEU A 327 9.62 -2.42 24.27
N LEU A 328 10.44 -2.25 23.23
CA LEU A 328 10.06 -2.61 21.85
C LEU A 328 9.75 -4.10 21.75
N CYS A 329 10.64 -4.95 22.27
CA CYS A 329 10.46 -6.39 22.33
C CYS A 329 9.19 -6.78 23.10
N PHE A 330 8.95 -6.15 24.25
CA PHE A 330 7.73 -6.36 25.02
C PHE A 330 6.48 -6.02 24.19
N PHE A 331 6.42 -4.82 23.60
CA PHE A 331 5.28 -4.41 22.78
C PHE A 331 5.06 -5.36 21.62
N GLN A 332 6.10 -5.71 20.87
CA GLN A 332 6.00 -6.62 19.73
C GLN A 332 5.41 -7.97 20.14
N ASN A 333 5.92 -8.57 21.22
CA ASN A 333 5.46 -9.87 21.70
C ASN A 333 4.00 -9.83 22.17
N GLU A 334 3.63 -8.82 22.95
CA GLU A 334 2.26 -8.67 23.45
C GLU A 334 1.27 -8.38 22.31
N ILE A 335 1.64 -7.52 21.34
CA ILE A 335 0.83 -7.25 20.16
C ILE A 335 0.55 -8.55 19.38
N VAL A 336 1.60 -9.30 19.04
CA VAL A 336 1.48 -10.55 18.28
C VAL A 336 0.62 -11.57 19.05
N THR A 337 0.83 -11.66 20.36
CA THR A 337 0.07 -12.55 21.24
C THR A 337 -1.41 -12.21 21.22
N GLU A 338 -1.77 -10.94 21.43
CA GLU A 338 -3.16 -10.48 21.47
C GLU A 338 -3.88 -10.71 20.13
N PHE A 339 -3.25 -10.35 18.99
CA PHE A 339 -3.84 -10.60 17.68
C PHE A 339 -4.00 -12.10 17.39
N SER A 340 -3.00 -12.92 17.73
CA SER A 340 -3.06 -14.37 17.56
C SER A 340 -4.16 -15.01 18.40
N MET A 341 -4.37 -14.56 19.65
CA MET A 341 -5.43 -15.09 20.52
C MET A 341 -6.84 -14.82 19.95
N VAL A 342 -7.04 -13.72 19.23
CA VAL A 342 -8.33 -13.41 18.61
C VAL A 342 -8.56 -14.29 17.39
N GLU A 343 -7.55 -14.49 16.55
CA GLU A 343 -7.68 -15.30 15.33
C GLU A 343 -7.82 -16.80 15.60
N GLN A 344 -7.29 -17.30 16.73
CA GLN A 344 -7.41 -18.70 17.14
C GLN A 344 -8.75 -19.05 17.82
N LYS A 345 -9.61 -18.07 18.13
CA LYS A 345 -10.91 -18.36 18.75
C LYS A 345 -11.81 -19.07 17.73
N PRO A 346 -12.36 -20.26 18.07
CA PRO A 346 -13.38 -20.88 17.23
C PRO A 346 -14.59 -19.96 17.08
N ALA A 347 -15.13 -19.90 15.87
CA ALA A 347 -16.24 -19.03 15.47
C ALA A 347 -17.53 -19.29 16.25
#